data_AF-T1BD13-F1
#
_entry.id   AF-T1BD13-F1
#
_cell.length_a   1.000
_cell.length_b   1.000
_cell.length_c   1.000
_cell.angle_alpha   90.00
_cell.angle_beta   90.00
_cell.angle_gamma   90.00
#
_symmetry.space_group_name_H-M   'P 1'
#
loop_
_entity.id
_entity.type
_entity.pdbx_description
1 polymer ?
#
loop_
_entity_poly.entity_id
_entity_poly.type
_entity_poly.pdbx_seq_one_letter_code
_entity_poly.pdbx_strand_id
1 'polypeptide(L)'
;NELLTLISANLSRGKSAVEQLGLLPDFTGTAVHDRFGIYFDYKNATHAVCGAHLIRNLASVAEVQSQSAWATGMTELLLEMKDAAQQSRDLCQSQIPDEILGSFLGRYDSLVAMAFLANPDPAKRTKRNSLQRESYNLAVAFSKHKESICRFG
;
A
#
# COMPACT_ATOMS: atom_id res chain seq x y z
N ASN A 1 2.97 -24.53 -14.34
CA ASN A 1 2.65 -23.45 -13.37
C ASN A 1 1.28 -23.80 -12.81
N GLU A 2 1.24 -24.58 -11.73
CA GLU A 2 0.00 -25.03 -11.09
C GLU A 2 -0.63 -23.84 -10.38
N LEU A 3 -1.93 -23.63 -10.60
CA LEU A 3 -2.74 -22.59 -9.96
C LEU A 3 -2.91 -22.91 -8.47
N LEU A 4 -1.95 -22.51 -7.64
CA LEU A 4 -2.05 -22.66 -6.19
C LEU A 4 -2.84 -21.49 -5.60
N THR A 5 -4.17 -21.58 -5.69
CA THR A 5 -5.09 -20.70 -4.97
C THR A 5 -5.69 -21.47 -3.80
N LEU A 6 -5.34 -21.11 -2.56
CA LEU A 6 -5.99 -21.64 -1.37
C LEU A 6 -7.23 -20.79 -1.03
N ILE A 7 -8.41 -21.42 -1.03
CA ILE A 7 -9.67 -20.78 -0.65
C ILE A 7 -10.20 -21.50 0.60
N SER A 8 -10.55 -20.73 1.63
CA SER A 8 -11.17 -21.24 2.85
C SER A 8 -12.18 -20.26 3.41
N ALA A 9 -13.19 -20.77 4.10
CA ALA A 9 -14.22 -19.99 4.76
C ALA A 9 -14.15 -20.22 6.27
N ASN A 10 -14.12 -19.12 7.03
CA ASN A 10 -14.09 -19.15 8.49
C ASN A 10 -15.12 -18.15 9.01
N LEU A 11 -15.71 -18.45 10.18
CA LEU A 11 -16.66 -17.54 10.86
C LEU A 11 -15.98 -16.27 11.38
N SER A 12 -14.66 -16.30 11.56
CA SER A 12 -13.80 -15.16 11.86
C SER A 12 -13.01 -14.74 10.63
N ARG A 13 -12.69 -13.45 10.53
CA ARG A 13 -11.74 -12.90 9.54
C ARG A 13 -10.42 -12.46 10.17
N GLY A 14 -10.20 -12.79 11.44
CA GLY A 14 -9.03 -12.38 12.21
C GLY A 14 -7.82 -13.30 12.01
N LYS A 15 -6.73 -13.00 12.72
CA LYS A 15 -5.48 -13.77 12.69
C LYS A 15 -5.71 -15.28 12.89
N SER A 16 -6.58 -15.66 13.82
CA SER A 16 -6.91 -17.07 14.09
C SER A 16 -7.47 -17.82 12.87
N ALA A 17 -8.21 -17.14 11.99
CA ALA A 17 -8.76 -17.75 10.78
C ALA A 17 -7.67 -17.97 9.73
N VAL A 18 -6.71 -17.05 9.64
CA VAL A 18 -5.56 -17.14 8.74
C VAL A 18 -4.57 -18.19 9.24
N GLU A 19 -4.32 -18.29 10.54
CA GLU A 19 -3.46 -19.31 11.15
C GLU A 19 -4.01 -20.72 10.97
N GLN A 20 -5.33 -20.91 10.95
CA GLN A 20 -5.96 -22.20 10.64
C GLN A 20 -5.64 -22.71 9.22
N LEU A 21 -5.19 -21.83 8.32
CA LEU A 21 -4.73 -22.22 6.98
C LEU A 21 -3.27 -22.71 6.98
N GLY A 22 -2.52 -22.48 8.06
CA GLY A 22 -1.17 -22.99 8.26
C GLY A 22 -0.07 -22.41 7.38
N LEU A 23 -0.37 -21.47 6.47
CA LEU A 23 0.61 -21.00 5.47
C LEU A 23 1.49 -19.83 5.93
N LEU A 24 0.92 -18.84 6.62
CA LEU A 24 1.62 -17.58 6.91
C LEU A 24 2.52 -17.57 8.17
N PRO A 25 2.28 -18.37 9.23
CA PRO A 25 3.15 -18.34 10.42
C PRO A 25 4.64 -18.63 10.13
N ASP A 26 4.90 -19.56 9.21
CA ASP A 26 6.24 -20.05 8.89
C ASP A 26 6.80 -19.48 7.57
N PHE A 27 6.04 -18.62 6.88
CA PHE A 27 6.46 -18.05 5.61
C PHE A 27 7.51 -16.94 5.81
N THR A 28 8.64 -17.07 5.12
CA THR A 28 9.79 -16.14 5.24
C THR A 28 10.07 -15.32 3.98
N GLY A 29 9.32 -15.56 2.90
CA GLY A 29 9.44 -14.80 1.64
C GLY A 29 8.75 -13.43 1.69
N THR A 30 8.53 -12.85 0.51
CA THR A 30 7.75 -11.61 0.38
C THR A 30 6.26 -11.91 0.25
N ALA A 31 5.48 -11.54 1.27
CA ALA A 31 4.03 -11.64 1.26
C ALA A 31 3.44 -10.37 0.62
N VAL A 32 2.83 -10.52 -0.55
CA VAL A 32 2.09 -9.45 -1.22
C VAL A 32 0.62 -9.51 -0.80
N HIS A 33 0.15 -8.54 -0.04
CA HIS A 33 -1.21 -8.54 0.50
C HIS A 33 -1.86 -7.15 0.44
N ASP A 34 -3.16 -7.05 0.73
CA ASP A 34 -3.83 -5.76 0.85
C ASP A 34 -3.41 -5.01 2.14
N ARG A 35 -4.07 -3.90 2.49
CA ARG A 35 -3.73 -3.13 3.69
C ARG A 35 -4.38 -3.68 4.97
N PHE A 36 -4.86 -4.92 4.98
CA PHE A 36 -5.50 -5.46 6.18
C PHE A 36 -4.47 -5.71 7.28
N GLY A 37 -4.67 -5.05 8.42
CA GLY A 37 -3.69 -4.96 9.50
C GLY A 37 -3.11 -6.29 9.99
N ILE A 38 -3.92 -7.36 9.98
CA ILE A 38 -3.51 -8.67 10.50
C ILE A 38 -2.30 -9.26 9.78
N TYR A 39 -2.10 -8.92 8.50
CA TYR A 39 -0.99 -9.48 7.73
C TYR A 39 0.35 -8.92 8.21
N PHE A 40 0.38 -7.67 8.68
CA PHE A 40 1.60 -7.05 9.21
C PHE A 40 2.04 -7.65 10.56
N ASP A 41 1.23 -8.53 11.18
CA ASP A 41 1.60 -9.22 12.42
C ASP A 41 2.51 -10.45 12.17
N TYR A 42 2.67 -10.89 10.92
CA TYR A 42 3.54 -12.02 10.55
C TYR A 42 4.99 -11.56 10.34
N LYS A 43 5.72 -11.35 11.44
CA LYS A 43 7.06 -10.73 11.45
C LYS A 43 8.17 -11.51 10.75
N ASN A 44 7.95 -12.79 10.47
CA ASN A 44 8.90 -13.63 9.76
C ASN A 44 8.90 -13.36 8.25
N ALA A 45 7.82 -12.79 7.72
CA ALA A 45 7.68 -12.46 6.31
C ALA A 45 8.19 -11.04 6.01
N THR A 46 8.72 -10.87 4.79
CA THR A 46 8.86 -9.54 4.20
C THR A 46 7.50 -9.09 3.66
N HIS A 47 7.09 -7.84 3.87
CA HIS A 47 5.77 -7.36 3.45
C HIS A 47 5.83 -6.47 2.22
N ALA A 48 4.97 -6.74 1.24
CA ALA A 48 4.67 -5.82 0.15
C ALA A 48 3.15 -5.58 0.08
N VAL A 49 2.75 -4.33 -0.15
CA VAL A 49 1.33 -3.99 -0.32
C VAL A 49 0.95 -4.12 -1.79
N CYS A 50 -0.15 -4.80 -2.06
CA CYS A 50 -0.66 -5.04 -3.40
C CYS A 50 -1.01 -3.72 -4.11
N GLY A 51 -0.25 -3.39 -5.16
CA GLY A 51 -0.44 -2.17 -5.97
C GLY A 51 -1.85 -2.02 -6.53
N ALA A 52 -2.49 -3.11 -6.99
CA ALA A 52 -3.85 -3.06 -7.52
C ALA A 52 -4.90 -2.64 -6.47
N HIS A 53 -4.69 -2.97 -5.19
CA HIS A 53 -5.55 -2.51 -4.10
C HIS A 53 -5.27 -1.03 -3.77
N LEU A 54 -4.01 -0.61 -3.79
CA LEU A 54 -3.64 0.80 -3.60
C LEU A 54 -4.28 1.69 -4.67
N ILE A 55 -4.14 1.33 -5.95
CA ILE A 55 -4.71 2.09 -7.07
C ILE A 55 -6.23 2.17 -6.96
N ARG A 56 -6.92 1.08 -6.61
CA ARG A 56 -8.38 1.11 -6.37
C ARG A 56 -8.77 2.05 -5.22
N ASN A 57 -8.03 2.04 -4.12
CA ASN A 57 -8.29 2.95 -3.00
C ASN A 57 -8.02 4.40 -3.38
N LEU A 58 -6.92 4.67 -4.11
CA LEU A 58 -6.59 6.01 -4.59
C LEU A 58 -7.63 6.54 -5.58
N ALA A 59 -8.13 5.69 -6.49
CA ALA A 59 -9.19 6.08 -7.43
C ALA A 59 -10.47 6.54 -6.72
N SER A 60 -10.92 5.80 -5.71
CA SER A 60 -12.09 6.21 -4.92
C SER A 60 -11.85 7.52 -4.15
N VAL A 61 -10.66 7.69 -3.57
CA VAL A 61 -10.30 8.95 -2.89
C VAL A 61 -10.22 10.13 -3.87
N ALA A 62 -9.75 9.90 -5.09
CA ALA A 62 -9.61 10.93 -6.12
C ALA A 62 -10.95 11.50 -6.60
N GLU A 63 -12.08 10.81 -6.37
CA GLU A 63 -13.43 11.32 -6.64
C GLU A 63 -13.77 12.55 -5.76
N VAL A 64 -13.12 12.67 -4.60
CA VAL A 64 -13.26 13.86 -3.75
C VAL A 64 -12.32 14.95 -4.27
N GLN A 65 -12.88 16.05 -4.78
CA GLN A 65 -12.11 17.11 -5.44
C GLN A 65 -10.93 17.63 -4.61
N SER A 66 -11.09 17.80 -3.29
CA SER A 66 -10.01 18.26 -2.40
C SER A 66 -8.88 17.26 -2.20
N GLN A 67 -9.08 15.99 -2.58
CA GLN A 67 -8.13 14.89 -2.44
C GLN A 67 -7.50 14.49 -3.77
N SER A 68 -8.09 14.89 -4.89
CA SER A 68 -7.75 14.44 -6.24
C SER A 68 -6.27 14.65 -6.60
N ALA A 69 -5.68 15.78 -6.22
CA ALA A 69 -4.31 16.12 -6.59
C ALA A 69 -3.28 15.13 -6.05
N TRP A 70 -3.30 14.84 -4.74
CA TRP A 70 -2.35 13.90 -4.15
C TRP A 70 -2.67 12.45 -4.51
N ALA A 71 -3.96 12.10 -4.65
CA ALA A 71 -4.37 10.73 -4.93
C ALA A 71 -4.03 10.32 -6.37
N THR A 72 -4.26 11.21 -7.34
CA THR A 72 -3.87 11.00 -8.74
C THR A 72 -2.35 10.99 -8.87
N GLY A 73 -1.64 11.96 -8.27
CA GLY A 73 -0.18 12.01 -8.33
C GLY A 73 0.49 10.80 -7.67
N MET A 74 -0.09 10.26 -6.59
CA MET A 74 0.39 9.01 -5.98
C MET A 74 0.11 7.80 -6.88
N THR A 75 -1.01 7.78 -7.59
CA THR A 75 -1.31 6.71 -8.57
C THR A 75 -0.28 6.69 -9.69
N GLU A 76 -0.01 7.85 -10.28
CA GLU A 76 0.99 8.01 -11.34
C GLU A 76 2.38 7.59 -10.85
N LEU A 77 2.80 8.07 -9.68
CA LEU A 77 4.09 7.70 -9.10
C LEU A 77 4.23 6.18 -8.87
N LEU A 78 3.19 5.51 -8.35
CA LEU A 78 3.25 4.06 -8.15
C LEU A 78 3.38 3.30 -9.47
N LEU A 79 2.74 3.77 -10.54
CA LEU A 79 2.85 3.18 -11.87
C LEU A 79 4.27 3.39 -12.45
N GLU A 80 4.83 4.59 -12.31
CA GLU A 80 6.20 4.89 -12.72
C GLU A 80 7.22 4.01 -11.99
N MET A 81 7.08 3.85 -10.66
CA MET A 81 7.96 2.99 -9.87
C MET A 81 7.85 1.51 -10.29
N LYS A 82 6.62 1.04 -10.58
CA LYS A 82 6.39 -0.32 -11.08
C LYS A 82 7.04 -0.54 -12.45
N ASP A 83 6.95 0.44 -13.35
CA ASP A 83 7.58 0.35 -14.67
C ASP A 83 9.11 0.45 -14.59
N ALA A 84 9.65 1.28 -13.71
CA ALA A 84 11.09 1.35 -13.44
C ALA A 84 11.64 0.03 -12.87
N ALA A 85 10.91 -0.59 -11.92
CA ALA A 85 11.26 -1.91 -11.40
C ALA A 85 11.28 -2.98 -12.51
N GLN A 86 10.30 -2.94 -13.42
CA GLN A 86 10.28 -3.84 -14.58
C GLN A 86 11.49 -3.62 -15.50
N GLN A 87 11.81 -2.37 -15.83
CA GLN A 87 12.98 -2.06 -16.67
C GLN A 87 14.28 -2.54 -16.04
N SER A 88 14.46 -2.36 -14.73
CA SER A 88 15.63 -2.89 -14.01
C SER A 88 15.73 -4.41 -14.12
N ARG A 89 14.60 -5.14 -13.98
CA ARG A 89 14.59 -6.60 -14.17
C ARG A 89 14.92 -7.01 -15.61
N ASP A 90 14.39 -6.29 -16.60
CA ASP A 90 14.67 -6.55 -18.01
C ASP A 90 16.16 -6.33 -18.35
N LEU A 91 16.83 -5.46 -17.59
CA LEU A 91 18.28 -5.22 -17.63
C LEU A 91 19.09 -6.12 -16.68
N CYS A 92 18.47 -7.16 -16.09
CA CYS A 92 19.08 -8.08 -15.12
C CYS A 92 19.66 -7.39 -13.87
N GLN A 93 19.14 -6.21 -13.51
CA GLN A 93 19.48 -5.52 -12.27
C GLN A 93 18.62 -6.07 -11.12
N SER A 94 19.23 -6.18 -9.94
CA SER A 94 18.54 -6.64 -8.73
C SER A 94 17.62 -5.58 -8.11
N GLN A 95 17.79 -4.30 -8.47
CA GLN A 95 17.02 -3.18 -7.93
C GLN A 95 17.03 -1.98 -8.89
N ILE A 96 16.12 -1.04 -8.66
CA ILE A 96 16.14 0.30 -9.28
C ILE A 96 17.43 1.02 -8.85
N PRO A 97 18.16 1.70 -9.76
CA PRO A 97 19.34 2.50 -9.40
C PRO A 97 19.05 3.50 -8.28
N ASP A 98 19.98 3.63 -7.33
CA ASP A 98 19.76 4.38 -6.08
C ASP A 98 19.37 5.85 -6.30
N GLU A 99 19.93 6.50 -7.33
CA GLU A 99 19.59 7.88 -7.69
C GLU A 99 18.11 8.00 -8.10
N ILE A 100 17.65 7.08 -8.95
CA ILE A 100 16.26 7.04 -9.43
C ILE A 100 15.33 6.70 -8.27
N LEU A 101 15.71 5.71 -7.45
CA LEU A 101 14.94 5.34 -6.25
C LEU A 101 14.82 6.53 -5.29
N GLY A 102 15.90 7.26 -5.03
CA GLY A 102 15.89 8.46 -4.19
C GLY A 102 14.93 9.53 -4.69
N SER A 103 14.90 9.77 -6.01
CA SER A 103 13.94 10.69 -6.65
C SER A 103 12.48 10.25 -6.43
N PHE A 104 12.18 8.97 -6.63
CA PHE A 104 10.84 8.44 -6.37
C PHE A 104 10.42 8.57 -4.91
N LEU A 105 11.32 8.25 -3.96
CA LEU A 105 11.02 8.34 -2.54
C LEU A 105 10.80 9.80 -2.08
N GLY A 106 11.51 10.77 -2.67
CA GLY A 106 11.28 12.19 -2.40
C GLY A 106 9.92 12.69 -2.92
N ARG A 107 9.52 12.27 -4.13
CA ARG A 107 8.18 12.55 -4.67
C ARG A 107 7.08 11.89 -3.84
N TYR A 108 7.32 10.65 -3.39
CA TYR A 108 6.42 9.92 -2.50
C TYR A 108 6.15 10.71 -1.21
N ASP A 109 7.21 11.16 -0.54
CA ASP A 109 7.08 11.92 0.71
C ASP A 109 6.35 13.24 0.51
N SER A 110 6.59 13.92 -0.62
CA SER A 110 5.89 15.15 -0.97
C SER A 110 4.39 14.91 -1.18
N LEU A 111 4.00 13.81 -1.82
CA LEU A 111 2.60 13.42 -2.00
C LEU A 111 1.93 13.00 -0.70
N VAL A 112 2.64 12.31 0.20
CA VAL A 112 2.14 12.01 1.54
C VAL A 112 1.93 13.29 2.35
N ALA A 113 2.85 14.25 2.28
CA ALA A 113 2.68 15.55 2.92
C ALA A 113 1.46 16.30 2.37
N MET A 114 1.27 16.32 1.04
CA MET A 114 0.07 16.88 0.41
C MET A 114 -1.21 16.17 0.88
N ALA A 115 -1.18 14.85 1.05
CA ALA A 115 -2.31 14.07 1.55
C ALA A 115 -2.72 14.52 2.96
N PHE A 116 -1.76 14.77 3.86
CA PHE A 116 -2.06 15.27 5.19
C PHE A 116 -2.56 16.72 5.19
N LEU A 117 -2.00 17.59 4.33
CA LEU A 117 -2.50 18.96 4.16
C LEU A 117 -3.95 18.98 3.66
N ALA A 118 -4.31 18.04 2.78
CA ALA A 118 -5.68 17.86 2.28
C ALA A 118 -6.63 17.22 3.32
N ASN A 119 -6.11 16.66 4.42
CA ASN A 119 -6.87 16.01 5.48
C ASN A 119 -6.54 16.62 6.86
N PRO A 120 -6.78 17.92 7.07
CA PRO A 120 -6.51 18.56 8.35
C PRO A 120 -7.35 17.94 9.47
N ASP A 121 -6.95 18.19 10.71
CA ASP A 121 -7.74 17.76 11.84
C ASP A 121 -9.13 18.41 11.83
N PRO A 122 -10.18 17.63 12.13
CA PRO A 122 -11.53 18.17 12.18
C PRO A 122 -11.62 19.21 13.30
N ALA A 123 -12.50 20.20 13.12
CA ALA A 123 -12.77 21.20 14.14
C ALA A 123 -13.15 20.54 15.49
N LYS A 124 -12.80 21.20 16.60
CA LYS A 124 -13.06 20.66 17.95
C LYS A 124 -14.52 20.18 18.08
N ARG A 125 -14.69 18.96 18.60
CA ARG A 125 -15.98 18.28 18.81
C ARG A 125 -16.69 17.79 17.54
N THR A 126 -16.04 17.82 16.38
CA THR A 126 -16.57 17.21 15.14
C THR A 126 -15.81 15.92 14.80
N LYS A 127 -16.50 14.94 14.21
CA LYS A 127 -15.91 13.69 13.72
C LYS A 127 -15.77 13.76 12.21
N ARG A 128 -14.71 13.15 11.67
CA ARG A 128 -14.57 12.91 10.22
C ARG A 128 -15.78 12.11 9.73
N ASN A 129 -16.42 12.58 8.66
CA ASN A 129 -17.42 11.81 7.93
C ASN A 129 -16.78 10.59 7.21
N SER A 130 -17.56 9.79 6.50
CA SER A 130 -17.04 8.56 5.87
C SER A 130 -15.92 8.84 4.88
N LEU A 131 -16.13 9.78 3.96
CA LEU A 131 -15.16 10.12 2.90
C LEU A 131 -13.87 10.70 3.50
N GLN A 132 -14.00 11.66 4.42
CA GLN A 132 -12.85 12.25 5.13
C GLN A 132 -12.05 11.21 5.90
N ARG A 133 -12.72 10.23 6.50
CA ARG A 133 -12.07 9.16 7.24
C ARG A 133 -11.35 8.20 6.30
N GLU A 134 -11.96 7.87 5.18
CA GLU A 134 -11.34 7.03 4.16
C GLU A 134 -10.07 7.67 3.59
N SER A 135 -10.14 8.93 3.16
CA SER A 135 -8.98 9.68 2.65
C SER A 135 -7.87 9.81 3.69
N TYR A 136 -8.20 10.20 4.93
CA TYR A 136 -7.23 10.30 6.01
C TYR A 136 -6.59 8.93 6.36
N ASN A 137 -7.39 7.87 6.46
CA ASN A 137 -6.87 6.52 6.75
C ASN A 137 -5.96 6.02 5.62
N LEU A 138 -6.24 6.39 4.37
CA LEU A 138 -5.36 6.08 3.25
C LEU A 138 -4.03 6.85 3.39
N ALA A 139 -4.06 8.15 3.66
CA ALA A 139 -2.85 8.95 3.91
C ALA A 139 -1.99 8.37 5.05
N VAL A 140 -2.62 7.99 6.18
CA VAL A 140 -1.94 7.32 7.30
C VAL A 140 -1.31 6.01 6.86
N ALA A 141 -1.99 5.21 6.04
CA ALA A 141 -1.44 3.94 5.56
C ALA A 141 -0.23 4.15 4.65
N PHE A 142 -0.28 5.14 3.75
CA PHE A 142 0.87 5.52 2.90
C PHE A 142 2.06 6.00 3.73
N SER A 143 1.83 6.78 4.77
CA SER A 143 2.89 7.19 5.70
C SER A 143 3.47 6.01 6.49
N LYS A 144 2.61 5.19 7.11
CA LYS A 144 3.02 4.11 8.03
C LYS A 144 3.68 2.93 7.32
N HIS A 145 3.23 2.61 6.11
CA HIS A 145 3.64 1.41 5.38
C HIS A 145 4.48 1.73 4.14
N LYS A 146 5.16 2.88 4.12
CA LYS A 146 5.98 3.35 2.99
C LYS A 146 6.89 2.25 2.43
N GLU A 147 7.67 1.59 3.28
CA GLU A 147 8.60 0.52 2.84
C GLU A 147 7.86 -0.62 2.12
N SER A 148 6.75 -1.10 2.69
CA SER A 148 5.96 -2.17 2.08
C SER A 148 5.22 -1.72 0.81
N ILE A 149 4.84 -0.45 0.71
CA ILE A 149 4.18 0.13 -0.47
C ILE A 149 5.17 0.35 -1.62
N CYS A 150 6.39 0.77 -1.30
CA CYS A 150 7.46 1.02 -2.28
C CYS A 150 8.24 -0.26 -2.65
N ARG A 151 7.86 -1.43 -2.13
CA ARG A 151 8.47 -2.71 -2.46
C ARG A 151 7.84 -3.29 -3.72
N PHE A 152 8.43 -2.97 -4.87
CA PHE A 152 8.13 -3.61 -6.13
C PHE A 152 9.02 -4.86 -6.24
N GLY A 153 8.39 -6.04 -6.26
CA GLY A 153 9.07 -7.30 -6.57
C GLY A 153 9.48 -7.37 -8.03
#